data_AF-A0A962BWQ5-F1
#
_entry.id   AF-A0A962BWQ5-F1
#
_cell.length_a   1.000
_cell.length_b   1.000
_cell.length_c   1.000
_cell.angle_alpha   90.00
_cell.angle_beta   90.00
_cell.angle_gamma   90.00
#
_symmetry.space_group_name_H-M   'P 1'
#
loop_
_entity.id
_entity.type
_entity.pdbx_description
1 polymer ?
#
loop_
_entity_poly.entity_id
_entity_poly.type
_entity_poly.pdbx_seq_one_letter_code
_entity_poly.pdbx_strand_id
1 'polypeptide(L)'
;DLGRLEVSGPGAFSERMAARTSGEASVLGGIAGIGLLLLLILAYRSLSLPLLGALPLASGAIAGLATCTALFGEVHGITLAFGFTLLGVAQDYPVHLFSHRRPGERGIDTARAIWPTLAAGVGSSCLAYLVFLFAGVDGLRQLAAFTVAGLLVAALSTRFLLPALLPAAKLDLAETRPPHWVQRRLLSRHLPRWTSLALAFFCVAMILRPHAWWQDDLGALTPVPKPLIDRDRELRSELAAPDVRWLLVQHGQDIDAVLGASERLASPLDALVKDGAIDSYDLAARYLPSTATQRARQQALPDAETLRASLSQAMTDLPFKPGAFDPFLDSVQRARSLPPLQPADLADTPLALRIDGLLHVPDSAGDDALALISLSGVHDPQALAAFAEQHEGLMLLDLKATAESLASAWRGRVLTMMALAGLLLAAGVTLALRS
;
A
#
# COMPACT_ATOMS: atom_id res chain seq x y z
N ASP A 1 -25.05 25.64 -20.66
CA ASP A 1 -24.08 25.17 -19.66
C ASP A 1 -24.42 23.78 -19.18
N LEU A 2 -23.65 22.79 -19.65
CA LEU A 2 -23.71 21.42 -19.14
C LEU A 2 -22.85 21.39 -17.87
N GLY A 3 -23.44 20.99 -16.75
CA GLY A 3 -22.72 20.85 -15.49
C GLY A 3 -21.49 19.93 -15.67
N ARG A 4 -20.35 20.34 -15.11
CA ARG A 4 -19.12 19.54 -15.12
C ARG A 4 -19.03 18.76 -13.81
N LEU A 5 -18.95 17.44 -13.90
CA LEU A 5 -18.69 16.59 -12.74
C LEU A 5 -17.21 16.76 -12.33
N GLU A 6 -16.98 17.17 -11.09
CA GLU A 6 -15.66 17.25 -10.48
C GLU A 6 -15.55 16.18 -9.39
N VAL A 7 -14.47 15.40 -9.43
CA VAL A 7 -14.20 14.34 -8.44
C VAL A 7 -12.93 14.71 -7.66
N SER A 8 -13.01 14.61 -6.34
CA SER A 8 -11.94 14.99 -5.41
C SER A 8 -11.84 13.99 -4.24
N GLY A 9 -10.75 14.08 -3.48
CA GLY A 9 -10.50 13.28 -2.29
C GLY A 9 -9.39 12.24 -2.46
N PRO A 10 -9.07 11.48 -1.40
CA PRO A 10 -7.92 10.57 -1.36
C PRO A 10 -7.88 9.55 -2.51
N GLY A 11 -9.02 8.98 -2.90
CA GLY A 11 -9.11 8.03 -4.01
C GLY A 11 -8.78 8.67 -5.36
N ALA A 12 -9.39 9.81 -5.66
CA ALA A 12 -9.13 10.56 -6.89
C ALA A 12 -7.68 11.08 -6.97
N PHE A 13 -7.11 11.49 -5.83
CA PHE A 13 -5.69 11.86 -5.75
C PHE A 13 -4.78 10.67 -6.00
N SER A 14 -5.08 9.52 -5.38
CA SER A 14 -4.30 8.30 -5.57
C SER A 14 -4.29 7.85 -7.03
N GLU A 15 -5.45 7.87 -7.70
CA GLU A 15 -5.54 7.55 -9.13
C GLU A 15 -4.75 8.54 -9.99
N ARG A 16 -4.92 9.85 -9.79
CA ARG A 16 -4.20 10.89 -10.55
C ARG A 16 -2.68 10.78 -10.36
N MET A 17 -2.23 10.58 -9.12
CA MET A 17 -0.81 10.43 -8.82
C MET A 17 -0.25 9.12 -9.38
N ALA A 18 -0.99 8.02 -9.31
CA ALA A 18 -0.59 6.75 -9.92
C ALA A 18 -0.48 6.87 -11.44
N ALA A 19 -1.46 7.48 -12.10
CA ALA A 19 -1.44 7.71 -13.55
C ALA A 19 -0.26 8.58 -13.97
N ARG A 20 0.02 9.65 -13.23
CA ARG A 20 1.17 10.52 -13.48
C ARG A 20 2.49 9.78 -13.32
N THR A 21 2.69 9.10 -12.18
CA THR A 21 3.92 8.33 -11.90
C THR A 21 4.13 7.23 -12.93
N SER A 22 3.07 6.52 -13.32
CA SER A 22 3.12 5.49 -14.37
C SER A 22 3.51 6.07 -15.73
N GLY A 23 2.94 7.22 -16.11
CA GLY A 23 3.29 7.92 -17.34
C GLY A 23 4.75 8.37 -17.37
N GLU A 24 5.22 9.03 -16.31
CA GLU A 24 6.61 9.48 -16.17
C GLU A 24 7.58 8.29 -16.18
N ALA A 25 7.28 7.21 -15.45
CA ALA A 25 8.08 5.99 -15.43
C ALA A 25 8.15 5.31 -16.81
N SER A 26 7.03 5.28 -17.55
CA SER A 26 6.99 4.68 -18.90
C SER A 26 7.84 5.48 -19.90
N VAL A 27 7.76 6.81 -19.86
CA VAL A 27 8.55 7.69 -20.75
C VAL A 27 10.04 7.61 -20.41
N LEU A 28 10.40 7.79 -19.14
CA LEU A 28 11.80 7.74 -18.70
C LEU A 28 12.40 6.34 -18.87
N GLY A 29 11.65 5.30 -18.52
CA GLY A 29 12.04 3.91 -18.72
C GLY A 29 12.23 3.58 -20.21
N GLY A 30 11.34 4.07 -21.08
CA GLY A 30 11.49 3.94 -22.53
C GLY A 30 12.76 4.61 -23.06
N ILE A 31 13.02 5.86 -22.64
CA ILE A 31 14.23 6.60 -23.02
C ILE A 31 15.49 5.88 -22.51
N ALA A 32 15.50 5.45 -21.26
CA ALA A 32 16.62 4.71 -20.66
C ALA A 32 16.86 3.36 -21.36
N GLY A 33 15.79 2.62 -21.68
CA GLY A 33 15.86 1.35 -22.39
C GLY A 33 16.42 1.49 -23.81
N ILE A 34 15.94 2.49 -24.57
CA ILE A 34 16.48 2.81 -25.90
C ILE A 34 17.94 3.25 -25.78
N GLY A 35 18.27 4.11 -24.81
CA GLY A 35 19.63 4.58 -24.56
C GLY A 35 20.59 3.44 -24.24
N LEU A 36 20.19 2.50 -23.36
CA LEU A 36 20.97 1.31 -23.04
C LEU A 36 21.13 0.40 -24.25
N LEU A 37 20.07 0.17 -25.02
CA LEU A 37 20.12 -0.63 -26.24
C LEU A 37 21.11 -0.05 -27.26
N LEU A 38 21.02 1.27 -27.52
CA LEU A 38 21.94 1.97 -28.42
C LEU A 38 23.38 1.92 -27.91
N LEU A 39 23.60 2.10 -26.60
CA LEU A 39 24.91 1.99 -25.98
C LEU A 39 25.50 0.60 -26.16
N LEU A 40 24.72 -0.46 -25.94
CA LEU A 40 25.18 -1.83 -26.14
C LEU A 40 25.43 -2.14 -27.63
N ILE A 41 24.57 -1.66 -28.54
CA ILE A 41 24.81 -1.78 -29.99
C ILE A 41 26.12 -1.09 -30.38
N LEU A 42 26.39 0.11 -29.85
CA LEU A 42 27.61 0.86 -30.14
C LEU A 42 28.85 0.18 -29.56
N ALA A 43 28.77 -0.33 -28.33
CA ALA A 43 29.86 -1.02 -27.65
C ALA A 43 30.22 -2.35 -28.33
N TYR A 44 29.21 -3.16 -28.68
CA TYR A 44 29.41 -4.49 -29.26
C TYR A 44 29.37 -4.53 -30.79
N ARG A 45 29.02 -3.41 -31.44
CA ARG A 45 28.83 -3.27 -32.91
C ARG A 45 27.93 -4.36 -33.51
N SER A 46 26.96 -4.84 -32.73
CA SER A 46 26.09 -5.94 -33.10
C SER A 46 24.76 -5.85 -32.37
N LEU A 47 23.66 -6.07 -33.09
CA LEU A 47 22.31 -6.11 -32.54
C LEU A 47 22.00 -7.46 -31.87
N SER A 48 22.68 -8.53 -32.28
CA SER A 48 22.43 -9.88 -31.78
C SER A 48 22.88 -10.06 -30.32
N LEU A 49 23.98 -9.42 -29.90
CA LEU A 49 24.48 -9.56 -28.52
C LEU A 49 23.54 -8.91 -27.49
N PRO A 50 23.04 -7.67 -27.66
CA PRO A 50 22.03 -7.10 -26.77
C PRO A 50 20.76 -7.94 -26.68
N LEU A 51 20.26 -8.45 -27.83
CA LEU A 51 19.06 -9.30 -27.86
C LEU A 51 19.27 -10.63 -27.11
N LEU A 52 20.42 -11.29 -27.31
CA LEU A 52 20.78 -12.49 -26.56
C LEU A 52 21.00 -12.19 -25.07
N GLY A 53 21.55 -11.02 -24.75
CA GLY A 53 21.74 -10.55 -23.38
C GLY A 53 20.43 -10.29 -22.64
N ALA A 54 19.33 -10.02 -23.35
CA ALA A 54 18.01 -9.89 -22.75
C ALA A 54 17.41 -11.25 -22.32
N LEU A 55 17.89 -12.39 -22.83
CA LEU A 55 17.34 -13.72 -22.51
C LEU A 55 17.49 -14.11 -21.03
N PRO A 56 18.67 -13.96 -20.38
CA PRO A 56 18.79 -14.15 -18.94
C PRO A 56 17.85 -13.27 -18.13
N LEU A 57 17.71 -12.00 -18.50
CA LEU A 57 16.83 -11.04 -17.83
C LEU A 57 15.36 -11.47 -17.95
N ALA A 58 14.92 -11.85 -19.15
CA ALA A 58 13.57 -12.36 -19.40
C ALA A 58 13.28 -13.65 -18.63
N SER A 59 14.25 -14.57 -18.58
CA SER A 59 14.15 -15.81 -17.80
C SER A 59 14.02 -15.52 -16.30
N GLY A 60 14.82 -14.57 -15.80
CA GLY A 60 14.73 -14.10 -14.42
C GLY A 60 13.36 -13.48 -14.11
N ALA A 61 12.83 -12.66 -15.01
CA ALA A 61 11.52 -12.05 -14.85
C ALA A 61 10.40 -13.10 -14.76
N ILE A 62 10.40 -14.09 -15.66
CA ILE A 62 9.41 -15.18 -15.64
C ILE A 62 9.51 -15.97 -14.33
N ALA A 63 10.72 -16.29 -13.88
CA ALA A 63 10.92 -17.01 -12.62
C ALA A 63 10.50 -16.18 -11.40
N GLY A 64 10.79 -14.89 -11.38
CA GLY A 64 10.35 -13.96 -10.34
C GLY A 64 8.82 -13.88 -10.26
N LEU A 65 8.15 -13.74 -11.41
CA LEU A 65 6.68 -13.76 -11.49
C LEU A 65 6.11 -15.09 -11.01
N ALA A 66 6.64 -16.22 -11.48
CA ALA A 66 6.21 -17.55 -11.07
C ALA A 66 6.40 -17.79 -9.57
N THR A 67 7.48 -17.27 -8.99
CA THR A 67 7.73 -17.34 -7.54
C THR A 67 6.71 -16.50 -6.77
N CYS A 68 6.36 -15.31 -7.27
CA CYS A 68 5.36 -14.45 -6.64
C CYS A 68 3.97 -15.10 -6.65
N THR A 69 3.54 -15.64 -7.78
CA THR A 69 2.25 -16.32 -7.88
C THR A 69 2.22 -17.59 -7.03
N ALA A 70 3.31 -18.36 -6.99
CA ALA A 70 3.39 -19.58 -6.18
C ALA A 70 3.39 -19.32 -4.67
N LEU A 71 4.04 -18.26 -4.20
CA LEU A 71 4.17 -17.96 -2.76
C LEU A 71 3.07 -17.04 -2.21
N PHE A 72 2.48 -16.19 -3.04
CA PHE A 72 1.55 -15.13 -2.61
C PHE A 72 0.19 -15.15 -3.34
N GLY A 73 -0.01 -16.02 -4.34
CA GLY A 73 -1.25 -16.13 -5.12
C GLY A 73 -1.41 -15.03 -6.18
N GLU A 74 -1.16 -13.79 -5.81
CA GLU A 74 -1.32 -12.60 -6.67
C GLU A 74 -0.02 -11.80 -6.73
N VAL A 75 0.16 -10.97 -7.77
CA VAL A 75 1.35 -10.10 -7.90
C VAL A 75 0.95 -8.65 -7.68
N HIS A 76 1.48 -8.02 -6.63
CA HIS A 76 1.22 -6.61 -6.34
C HIS A 76 1.85 -5.70 -7.41
N GLY A 77 1.15 -4.61 -7.77
CA GLY A 77 1.66 -3.64 -8.75
C GLY A 77 3.01 -3.01 -8.37
N ILE A 78 3.24 -2.79 -7.07
CA ILE A 78 4.53 -2.30 -6.53
C ILE A 78 5.65 -3.32 -6.82
N THR A 79 5.41 -4.61 -6.61
CA THR A 79 6.36 -5.69 -6.92
C THR A 79 6.72 -5.71 -8.40
N LEU A 80 5.75 -5.52 -9.29
CA LEU A 80 6.02 -5.44 -10.73
C LEU A 80 6.95 -4.24 -11.02
N ALA A 81 6.53 -3.02 -10.65
CA ALA A 81 7.29 -1.83 -11.01
C ALA A 81 8.72 -1.81 -10.42
N PHE A 82 8.84 -2.00 -9.11
CA PHE A 82 10.15 -1.98 -8.45
C PHE A 82 10.95 -3.27 -8.72
N GLY A 83 10.29 -4.42 -8.78
CA GLY A 83 10.97 -5.70 -8.98
C GLY A 83 11.66 -5.78 -10.32
N PHE A 84 11.00 -5.39 -11.40
CA PHE A 84 11.63 -5.32 -12.73
C PHE A 84 12.78 -4.31 -12.77
N THR A 85 12.64 -3.18 -12.06
CA THR A 85 13.71 -2.18 -11.95
C THR A 85 14.94 -2.75 -11.23
N LEU A 86 14.75 -3.43 -10.10
CA LEU A 86 15.84 -4.07 -9.33
C LEU A 86 16.46 -5.25 -10.08
N LEU A 87 15.64 -6.04 -10.76
CA LEU A 87 16.08 -7.14 -11.60
C LEU A 87 16.98 -6.66 -12.76
N GLY A 88 16.84 -5.40 -13.19
CA GLY A 88 17.67 -4.79 -14.23
C GLY A 88 19.18 -4.90 -13.97
N VAL A 89 19.62 -4.99 -12.71
CA VAL A 89 21.03 -5.25 -12.35
C VAL A 89 21.54 -6.58 -12.93
N ALA A 90 20.65 -7.56 -13.17
CA ALA A 90 21.01 -8.83 -13.80
C ALA A 90 21.52 -8.68 -15.25
N GLN A 91 21.26 -7.54 -15.90
CA GLN A 91 21.78 -7.24 -17.23
C GLN A 91 23.31 -7.17 -17.26
N ASP A 92 23.97 -6.95 -16.12
CA ASP A 92 25.43 -6.94 -16.03
C ASP A 92 26.03 -8.34 -16.25
N TYR A 93 25.29 -9.41 -15.94
CA TYR A 93 25.79 -10.78 -16.04
C TYR A 93 26.16 -11.18 -17.48
N PRO A 94 25.26 -11.02 -18.49
CA PRO A 94 25.62 -11.26 -19.88
C PRO A 94 26.69 -10.29 -20.38
N VAL A 95 26.71 -9.04 -19.91
CA VAL A 95 27.75 -8.05 -20.26
C VAL A 95 29.13 -8.50 -19.79
N HIS A 96 29.25 -9.05 -18.59
CA HIS A 96 30.49 -9.65 -18.11
C HIS A 96 30.95 -10.83 -18.97
N LEU A 97 30.01 -11.69 -19.40
CA LEU A 97 30.31 -12.80 -20.30
C LEU A 97 30.79 -12.32 -21.68
N PHE A 98 30.15 -11.30 -22.25
CA PHE A 98 30.50 -10.77 -23.57
C PHE A 98 31.87 -10.09 -23.57
N SER A 99 32.15 -9.30 -22.53
CA SER A 99 33.41 -8.54 -22.40
C SER A 99 34.64 -9.41 -22.13
N HIS A 100 34.47 -10.57 -21.49
CA HIS A 100 35.59 -11.48 -21.18
C HIS A 100 35.87 -12.50 -22.28
N ARG A 101 35.12 -12.46 -23.38
CA ARG A 101 35.20 -13.45 -24.45
C ARG A 101 36.30 -13.10 -25.44
N ARG A 102 37.13 -14.08 -25.80
CA ARG A 102 38.22 -13.90 -26.78
C ARG A 102 37.93 -14.60 -28.10
N PRO A 103 38.44 -14.09 -29.24
CA PRO A 103 38.41 -14.79 -30.52
C PRO A 103 38.98 -16.21 -30.38
N GLY A 104 38.25 -17.22 -30.87
CA GLY A 104 38.66 -18.63 -30.82
C GLY A 104 38.30 -19.40 -29.54
N GLU A 105 37.81 -18.74 -28.47
CA GLU A 105 37.34 -19.43 -27.26
C GLU A 105 35.86 -19.80 -27.34
N ARG A 106 35.48 -20.96 -26.77
CA ARG A 106 34.07 -21.35 -26.63
C ARG A 106 33.44 -20.56 -25.48
N GLY A 107 32.22 -20.07 -25.68
CA GLY A 107 31.52 -19.26 -24.65
C GLY A 107 31.37 -19.98 -23.30
N ILE A 108 31.26 -21.32 -23.30
CA ILE A 108 31.15 -22.14 -22.08
C ILE A 108 32.41 -22.02 -21.21
N ASP A 109 33.59 -21.96 -21.84
CA ASP A 109 34.88 -21.91 -21.15
C ASP A 109 35.05 -20.53 -20.48
N THR A 110 34.72 -19.45 -21.19
CA THR A 110 34.66 -18.09 -20.63
C THR A 110 33.66 -18.01 -19.46
N ALA A 111 32.46 -18.58 -19.62
CA ALA A 111 31.45 -18.63 -18.56
C ALA A 111 31.92 -19.42 -17.33
N ARG A 112 32.76 -20.46 -17.51
CA ARG A 112 33.38 -21.19 -16.39
C ARG A 112 34.39 -20.32 -15.66
N ALA A 113 35.22 -19.61 -16.42
CA ALA A 113 36.31 -18.79 -15.87
C ALA A 113 35.80 -17.62 -15.02
N ILE A 114 34.73 -16.94 -15.46
CA ILE A 114 34.17 -15.78 -14.73
C ILE A 114 33.22 -16.16 -13.58
N TRP A 115 32.79 -17.43 -13.49
CA TRP A 115 31.75 -17.86 -12.56
C TRP A 115 32.05 -17.56 -11.09
N PRO A 116 33.26 -17.79 -10.54
CA PRO A 116 33.52 -17.49 -9.13
C PRO A 116 33.25 -16.02 -8.78
N THR A 117 33.68 -15.10 -9.65
CA THR A 117 33.47 -13.66 -9.49
C THR A 117 32.00 -13.30 -9.68
N LEU A 118 31.35 -13.84 -10.71
CA LEU A 118 29.92 -13.58 -10.98
C LEU A 118 29.04 -14.11 -9.85
N ALA A 119 29.29 -15.32 -9.36
CA ALA A 119 28.54 -15.95 -8.28
C ALA A 119 28.69 -15.19 -6.95
N ALA A 120 29.90 -14.67 -6.66
CA ALA A 120 30.10 -13.79 -5.51
C ALA A 120 29.27 -12.49 -5.63
N GLY A 121 29.25 -11.89 -6.82
CA GLY A 121 28.40 -10.71 -7.11
C GLY A 121 26.92 -11.01 -6.94
N VAL A 122 26.40 -12.08 -7.57
CA VAL A 122 25.00 -12.52 -7.45
C VAL A 122 24.64 -12.79 -5.99
N GLY A 123 25.48 -13.52 -5.26
CA GLY A 123 25.27 -13.82 -3.84
C GLY A 123 25.19 -12.55 -2.99
N SER A 124 26.05 -11.56 -3.26
CA SER A 124 26.02 -10.28 -2.56
C SER A 124 24.73 -9.48 -2.83
N SER A 125 24.27 -9.44 -4.08
CA SER A 125 23.02 -8.78 -4.46
C SER A 125 21.80 -9.49 -3.86
N CYS A 126 21.78 -10.83 -3.91
CA CYS A 126 20.72 -11.61 -3.26
C CYS A 126 20.67 -11.36 -1.75
N LEU A 127 21.82 -11.31 -1.08
CA LEU A 127 21.89 -11.01 0.35
C LEU A 127 21.35 -9.60 0.67
N ALA A 128 21.66 -8.61 -0.18
CA ALA A 128 21.13 -7.26 -0.03
C ALA A 128 19.60 -7.22 -0.18
N TYR A 129 19.03 -7.94 -1.16
CA TYR A 129 17.58 -7.97 -1.37
C TYR A 129 16.82 -8.85 -0.37
N LEU A 130 17.46 -9.88 0.21
CA LEU A 130 16.86 -10.72 1.25
C LEU A 130 16.48 -9.92 2.50
N VAL A 131 17.10 -8.76 2.73
CA VAL A 131 16.70 -7.81 3.80
C VAL A 131 15.22 -7.44 3.71
N PHE A 132 14.70 -7.24 2.49
CA PHE A 132 13.30 -6.88 2.27
C PHE A 132 12.33 -8.01 2.63
N LEU A 133 12.78 -9.26 2.59
CA LEU A 133 11.98 -10.42 3.00
C LEU A 133 11.65 -10.41 4.50
N PHE A 134 12.47 -9.75 5.31
CA PHE A 134 12.31 -9.64 6.76
C PHE A 134 11.86 -8.24 7.22
N ALA A 135 11.54 -7.34 6.28
CA ALA A 135 11.11 -5.97 6.58
C ALA A 135 9.74 -5.89 7.29
N GLY A 136 8.90 -6.92 7.17
CA GLY A 136 7.56 -6.96 7.77
C GLY A 136 6.50 -6.18 6.99
N VAL A 137 6.78 -5.84 5.73
CA VAL A 137 5.85 -5.20 4.79
C VAL A 137 5.61 -6.17 3.63
N ASP A 138 4.37 -6.57 3.38
CA ASP A 138 4.07 -7.63 2.41
C ASP A 138 4.52 -7.28 0.98
N GLY A 139 4.37 -6.02 0.57
CA GLY A 139 4.90 -5.53 -0.70
C GLY A 139 6.42 -5.69 -0.83
N LEU A 140 7.18 -5.43 0.24
CA LEU A 140 8.64 -5.62 0.24
C LEU A 140 9.04 -7.10 0.29
N ARG A 141 8.28 -7.94 0.99
CA ARG A 141 8.52 -9.39 1.04
C ARG A 141 8.36 -10.01 -0.34
N GLN A 142 7.29 -9.65 -1.04
CA GLN A 142 7.06 -10.11 -2.39
C GLN A 142 8.12 -9.58 -3.37
N LEU A 143 8.49 -8.29 -3.25
CA LEU A 143 9.60 -7.69 -4.00
C LEU A 143 10.91 -8.48 -3.81
N ALA A 144 11.24 -8.84 -2.57
CA ALA A 144 12.43 -9.64 -2.26
C ALA A 144 12.39 -11.00 -2.98
N ALA A 145 11.27 -11.71 -2.88
CA ALA A 145 11.09 -13.03 -3.50
C ALA A 145 11.23 -12.94 -5.03
N PHE A 146 10.58 -11.95 -5.65
CA PHE A 146 10.70 -11.67 -7.08
C PHE A 146 12.16 -11.48 -7.50
N THR A 147 12.84 -10.54 -6.83
CA THR A 147 14.19 -10.10 -7.23
C THR A 147 15.22 -11.20 -6.97
N VAL A 148 15.18 -11.89 -5.83
CA VAL A 148 16.14 -12.96 -5.51
C VAL A 148 15.97 -14.14 -6.47
N ALA A 149 14.74 -14.62 -6.69
CA ALA A 149 14.49 -15.71 -7.63
C ALA A 149 14.91 -15.32 -9.06
N GLY A 150 14.57 -14.09 -9.47
CA GLY A 150 14.92 -13.57 -10.79
C GLY A 150 16.44 -13.43 -11.00
N LEU A 151 17.18 -12.93 -10.00
CA LEU A 151 18.64 -12.82 -10.08
C LEU A 151 19.32 -14.18 -10.16
N LEU A 152 18.86 -15.15 -9.37
CA LEU A 152 19.40 -16.52 -9.40
C LEU A 152 19.17 -17.16 -10.77
N VAL A 153 17.95 -17.08 -11.30
CA VAL A 153 17.64 -17.65 -12.62
C VAL A 153 18.36 -16.90 -13.74
N ALA A 154 18.47 -15.57 -13.68
CA ALA A 154 19.24 -14.81 -14.67
C ALA A 154 20.73 -15.18 -14.63
N ALA A 155 21.31 -15.40 -13.44
CA ALA A 155 22.69 -15.85 -13.30
C ALA A 155 22.89 -17.25 -13.89
N LEU A 156 21.99 -18.18 -13.58
CA LEU A 156 22.02 -19.55 -14.12
C LEU A 156 21.82 -19.57 -15.63
N SER A 157 20.88 -18.79 -16.16
CA SER A 157 20.67 -18.62 -17.60
C SER A 157 21.90 -18.03 -18.28
N THR A 158 22.56 -17.04 -17.67
CA THR A 158 23.84 -16.51 -18.18
C THR A 158 24.95 -17.56 -18.18
N ARG A 159 24.96 -18.44 -17.17
CA ARG A 159 26.00 -19.46 -16.99
C ARG A 159 25.85 -20.66 -17.91
N PHE A 160 24.62 -21.11 -18.14
CA PHE A 160 24.32 -22.40 -18.78
C PHE A 160 23.61 -22.26 -20.13
N LEU A 161 22.65 -21.33 -20.25
CA LEU A 161 21.82 -21.18 -21.45
C LEU A 161 22.48 -20.27 -22.49
N LEU A 162 22.86 -19.06 -22.07
CA LEU A 162 23.41 -18.03 -22.95
C LEU A 162 24.67 -18.48 -23.71
N PRO A 163 25.66 -19.18 -23.10
CA PRO A 163 26.87 -19.57 -23.80
C PRO A 163 26.64 -20.54 -24.96
N ALA A 164 25.55 -21.32 -24.92
CA ALA A 164 25.17 -22.25 -25.98
C ALA A 164 24.56 -21.54 -27.20
N LEU A 165 23.97 -20.35 -27.01
CA LEU A 165 23.30 -19.56 -28.04
C LEU A 165 24.23 -18.51 -28.67
N LEU A 166 25.42 -18.30 -28.10
CA LEU A 166 26.32 -17.24 -28.52
C LEU A 166 27.05 -17.58 -29.83
N PRO A 167 27.04 -16.69 -30.85
CA PRO A 167 27.82 -16.89 -32.08
C PRO A 167 29.32 -16.75 -31.80
N ALA A 168 30.20 -17.32 -32.62
CA ALA A 168 31.66 -17.24 -32.43
C ALA A 168 32.18 -15.80 -32.22
N ALA A 169 33.20 -15.64 -31.38
CA ALA A 169 33.82 -14.35 -31.07
C ALA A 169 34.54 -13.76 -32.28
N LYS A 170 34.05 -12.60 -32.74
CA LYS A 170 34.63 -11.84 -33.85
C LYS A 170 35.47 -10.64 -33.40
N LEU A 171 35.19 -10.08 -32.22
CA LEU A 171 35.92 -8.96 -31.63
C LEU A 171 36.56 -9.37 -30.31
N ASP A 172 37.78 -8.91 -30.07
CA ASP A 172 38.39 -8.87 -28.73
C ASP A 172 38.21 -7.47 -28.15
N LEU A 173 37.29 -7.33 -27.18
CA LEU A 173 37.03 -6.06 -26.51
C LEU A 173 38.10 -5.73 -25.45
N ALA A 174 38.98 -6.67 -25.10
CA ALA A 174 40.10 -6.44 -24.19
C ALA A 174 41.27 -5.71 -24.87
N GLU A 175 41.28 -5.59 -26.20
CA GLU A 175 42.28 -4.82 -26.95
C GLU A 175 42.00 -3.31 -26.98
N THR A 176 40.75 -2.87 -26.74
CA THR A 176 40.42 -1.46 -26.49
C THR A 176 40.80 -1.08 -25.05
N ARG A 177 42.11 -1.04 -24.79
CA ARG A 177 42.65 -0.86 -23.44
C ARG A 177 42.54 0.60 -22.98
N PRO A 178 42.01 0.89 -21.77
CA PRO A 178 42.38 2.13 -21.09
C PRO A 178 43.90 2.12 -20.87
N PRO A 179 44.55 3.29 -20.77
CA PRO A 179 46.00 3.32 -20.74
C PRO A 179 46.52 2.58 -19.51
N HIS A 180 47.38 1.57 -19.74
CA HIS A 180 47.84 0.57 -18.76
C HIS A 180 48.33 1.12 -17.41
N TRP A 181 48.74 2.39 -17.37
CA TRP A 181 49.16 3.07 -16.15
C TRP A 181 48.00 3.28 -15.16
N VAL A 182 46.77 3.49 -15.63
CA VAL A 182 45.59 3.66 -14.76
C VAL A 182 45.24 2.34 -14.07
N GLN A 183 45.19 1.26 -14.85
CA GLN A 183 44.86 -0.08 -14.35
C GLN A 183 45.92 -0.56 -13.35
N ARG A 184 47.21 -0.38 -13.66
CA ARG A 184 48.33 -0.76 -12.78
C ARG A 184 48.35 0.08 -11.50
N ARG A 185 48.02 1.38 -11.57
CA ARG A 185 47.97 2.27 -10.39
C ARG A 185 46.78 1.94 -9.47
N LEU A 186 45.63 1.57 -10.03
CA LEU A 186 44.47 1.09 -9.23
C LEU A 186 44.75 -0.26 -8.58
N LEU A 187 45.26 -1.23 -9.35
CA LEU A 187 45.57 -2.58 -8.85
C LEU A 187 46.75 -2.62 -7.87
N SER A 188 47.66 -1.63 -7.92
CA SER A 188 48.78 -1.52 -6.98
C SER A 188 48.40 -1.02 -5.58
N ARG A 189 47.16 -0.53 -5.40
CA ARG A 189 46.68 -0.08 -4.09
C ARG A 189 45.93 -1.22 -3.42
N HIS A 190 46.58 -1.88 -2.48
CA HIS A 190 45.90 -2.74 -1.53
C HIS A 190 44.83 -1.91 -0.80
N LEU A 191 43.56 -2.34 -0.88
CA LEU A 191 42.53 -1.74 -0.05
C LEU A 191 42.93 -1.96 1.41
N PRO A 192 43.18 -0.89 2.18
CA PRO A 192 43.67 -1.03 3.53
C PRO A 192 42.54 -1.61 4.39
N ARG A 193 42.86 -2.54 5.30
CA ARG A 193 41.89 -3.27 6.14
C ARG A 193 40.96 -2.37 6.96
N TRP A 194 41.28 -1.08 7.13
CA TRP A 194 40.41 -0.12 7.79
C TRP A 194 39.14 0.20 6.97
N THR A 195 39.08 -0.07 5.66
CA THR A 195 37.87 0.18 4.85
C THR A 195 36.71 -0.73 5.25
N SER A 196 36.96 -2.00 5.58
CA SER A 196 35.92 -2.89 6.11
C SER A 196 35.49 -2.50 7.52
N LEU A 197 36.41 -2.00 8.35
CA LEU A 197 36.11 -1.44 9.67
C LEU A 197 35.28 -0.16 9.56
N ALA A 198 35.61 0.72 8.62
CA ALA A 198 34.86 1.93 8.34
C ALA A 198 33.45 1.61 7.82
N LEU A 199 33.31 0.60 6.96
CA LEU A 199 32.00 0.12 6.50
C LEU A 199 31.18 -0.47 7.66
N ALA A 200 31.78 -1.31 8.50
CA ALA A 200 31.10 -1.84 9.69
C ALA A 200 30.68 -0.73 10.66
N PHE A 201 31.55 0.26 10.89
CA PHE A 201 31.23 1.44 11.69
C PHE A 201 30.07 2.24 11.08
N PHE A 202 30.07 2.43 9.76
CA PHE A 202 28.97 3.11 9.05
C PHE A 202 27.64 2.36 9.21
N CYS A 203 27.63 1.04 9.07
CA CYS A 203 26.44 0.20 9.29
C CYS A 203 25.90 0.35 10.73
N VAL A 204 26.77 0.32 11.74
CA VAL A 204 26.38 0.51 13.15
C VAL A 204 25.88 1.93 13.41
N ALA A 205 26.57 2.94 12.85
CA ALA A 205 26.19 4.33 12.98
C ALA A 205 24.81 4.64 12.37
N MET A 206 24.39 3.92 11.32
CA MET A 206 23.05 4.04 10.72
C MET A 206 21.93 3.61 11.67
N ILE A 207 22.14 2.56 12.48
CA ILE A 207 21.17 2.10 13.49
C ILE A 207 21.02 3.14 14.62
N LEU A 208 22.13 3.75 15.03
CA LEU A 208 22.20 4.68 16.15
C LEU A 208 21.77 6.11 15.77
N ARG A 209 21.28 6.35 14.55
CA ARG A 209 20.89 7.69 14.09
C ARG A 209 19.62 8.18 14.80
N PRO A 210 19.54 9.49 15.15
CA PRO A 210 18.33 10.08 15.72
C PRO A 210 17.12 10.00 14.78
N HIS A 211 15.92 9.92 15.37
CA HIS A 211 14.65 9.82 14.64
C HIS A 211 14.39 11.00 13.69
N ALA A 212 14.88 12.20 14.02
CA ALA A 212 14.65 13.45 13.28
C ALA A 212 15.21 13.49 11.85
N TRP A 213 16.01 12.50 11.42
CA TRP A 213 16.52 12.40 10.06
C TRP A 213 15.57 11.66 9.10
N TRP A 214 14.53 11.02 9.64
CA TRP A 214 13.63 10.18 8.88
C TRP A 214 12.34 10.92 8.55
N GLN A 215 11.85 10.71 7.34
CA GLN A 215 10.53 11.18 6.94
C GLN A 215 9.52 10.08 7.21
N ASP A 216 8.79 10.21 8.31
CA ASP A 216 7.76 9.25 8.70
C ASP A 216 6.37 9.64 8.12
N ASP A 217 6.21 10.85 7.57
CA ASP A 217 4.98 11.27 6.87
C ASP A 217 4.88 10.59 5.50
N LEU A 218 4.03 9.56 5.43
CA LEU A 218 3.74 8.79 4.21
C LEU A 218 3.15 9.67 3.09
N GLY A 219 2.39 10.71 3.44
CA GLY A 219 1.81 11.65 2.47
C GLY A 219 2.87 12.49 1.76
N ALA A 220 4.05 12.66 2.37
CA ALA A 220 5.16 13.35 1.75
C ALA A 220 5.93 12.50 0.72
N LEU A 221 5.71 11.17 0.66
CA LEU A 221 6.33 10.32 -0.36
C LEU A 221 5.75 10.56 -1.75
N THR A 222 4.45 10.85 -1.82
CA THR A 222 3.74 11.16 -3.08
C THR A 222 2.94 12.45 -2.90
N PRO A 223 3.64 13.61 -2.86
CA PRO A 223 3.00 14.87 -2.50
C PRO A 223 1.95 15.28 -3.53
N VAL A 224 0.72 15.44 -3.06
CA VAL A 224 -0.39 15.95 -3.87
C VAL A 224 -0.20 17.45 -4.10
N PRO A 225 -0.36 17.96 -5.34
CA PRO A 225 -0.29 19.39 -5.61
C PRO A 225 -1.23 20.20 -4.72
N LYS A 226 -0.71 21.28 -4.10
CA LYS A 226 -1.49 22.17 -3.21
C LYS A 226 -2.84 22.62 -3.79
N PRO A 227 -2.96 23.01 -5.08
CA PRO A 227 -4.25 23.42 -5.64
C PRO A 227 -5.33 22.34 -5.56
N LEU A 228 -4.96 21.05 -5.62
CA LEU A 228 -5.91 19.95 -5.49
C LEU A 228 -6.37 19.78 -4.03
N ILE A 229 -5.45 19.93 -3.07
CA ILE A 229 -5.76 19.86 -1.64
C ILE A 229 -6.68 21.01 -1.24
N ASP A 230 -6.39 22.22 -1.72
CA ASP A 230 -7.20 23.40 -1.39
C ASP A 230 -8.61 23.30 -2.01
N ARG A 231 -8.72 22.79 -3.24
CA ARG A 231 -10.01 22.52 -3.90
C ARG A 231 -10.83 21.43 -3.20
N ASP A 232 -10.17 20.37 -2.72
CA ASP A 232 -10.84 19.34 -1.92
C ASP A 232 -11.37 19.87 -0.60
N ARG A 233 -10.60 20.73 0.07
CA ARG A 233 -11.03 21.38 1.32
C ARG A 233 -12.27 22.24 1.08
N GLU A 234 -12.30 23.01 0.00
CA GLU A 234 -13.45 23.82 -0.41
C GLU A 234 -14.68 22.95 -0.65
N LEU A 235 -14.58 21.93 -1.52
CA LEU A 235 -15.69 21.02 -1.83
C LEU A 235 -16.22 20.28 -0.59
N ARG A 236 -15.34 19.83 0.30
CA ARG A 236 -15.75 19.18 1.55
C ARG A 236 -16.50 20.12 2.48
N SER A 237 -16.06 21.37 2.57
CA SER A 237 -16.74 22.38 3.39
C SER A 237 -18.14 22.72 2.85
N GLU A 238 -18.31 22.80 1.54
CA GLU A 238 -19.61 23.06 0.91
C GLU A 238 -20.58 21.88 1.02
N LEU A 239 -20.05 20.65 1.00
CA LEU A 239 -20.84 19.41 1.05
C LEU A 239 -21.02 18.84 2.45
N ALA A 240 -20.46 19.49 3.49
CA ALA A 240 -20.38 18.96 4.85
C ALA A 240 -19.87 17.51 4.89
N ALA A 241 -18.89 17.20 4.04
CA ALA A 241 -18.36 15.86 3.90
C ALA A 241 -17.45 15.49 5.09
N PRO A 242 -17.48 14.23 5.56
CA PRO A 242 -16.70 13.80 6.71
C PRO A 242 -15.19 13.87 6.49
N ASP A 243 -14.46 14.09 7.58
CA ASP A 243 -13.02 13.96 7.60
C ASP A 243 -12.66 12.47 7.46
N VAL A 244 -11.59 12.19 6.71
CA VAL A 244 -11.09 10.84 6.45
C VAL A 244 -9.96 10.49 7.41
N ARG A 245 -9.52 11.43 8.27
CA ARG A 245 -8.44 11.18 9.23
C ARG A 245 -8.94 10.60 10.55
N TRP A 246 -10.02 11.13 11.10
CA TRP A 246 -10.49 10.83 12.45
C TRP A 246 -11.76 9.98 12.40
N LEU A 247 -11.73 8.85 13.10
CA LEU A 247 -12.88 7.97 13.25
C LEU A 247 -13.02 7.58 14.72
N LEU A 248 -14.26 7.48 15.19
CA LEU A 248 -14.56 6.83 16.46
C LEU A 248 -15.05 5.41 16.16
N VAL A 249 -14.48 4.41 16.82
CA VAL A 249 -14.78 2.99 16.61
C VAL A 249 -15.39 2.43 17.88
N GLN A 250 -16.66 2.06 17.82
CA GLN A 250 -17.38 1.40 18.89
C GLN A 250 -17.34 -0.11 18.69
N HIS A 251 -16.80 -0.83 19.68
CA HIS A 251 -16.81 -2.28 19.74
C HIS A 251 -18.02 -2.79 20.53
N GLY A 252 -18.52 -3.97 20.16
CA GLY A 252 -19.56 -4.67 20.90
C GLY A 252 -19.74 -6.10 20.41
N GLN A 253 -20.45 -6.91 21.20
CA GLN A 253 -20.53 -8.36 20.96
C GLN A 253 -21.36 -8.74 19.73
N ASP A 254 -22.38 -7.92 19.43
CA ASP A 254 -23.23 -8.10 18.27
C ASP A 254 -23.66 -6.74 17.71
N ILE A 255 -24.34 -6.79 16.56
CA ILE A 255 -24.85 -5.60 15.88
C ILE A 255 -25.76 -4.79 16.81
N ASP A 256 -26.64 -5.44 17.57
CA ASP A 256 -27.60 -4.75 18.42
C ASP A 256 -26.93 -4.05 19.61
N ALA A 257 -25.91 -4.65 20.21
CA ALA A 257 -25.12 -4.11 21.30
C ALA A 257 -24.36 -2.86 20.84
N VAL A 258 -23.76 -2.92 19.65
CA VAL A 258 -23.04 -1.80 19.04
C VAL A 258 -23.99 -0.67 18.65
N LEU A 259 -25.14 -0.98 18.06
CA LEU A 259 -26.16 0.03 17.72
C LEU A 259 -26.70 0.69 19.00
N GLY A 260 -27.00 -0.09 20.04
CA GLY A 260 -27.45 0.44 21.33
C GLY A 260 -26.38 1.26 22.07
N ALA A 261 -25.10 0.92 21.92
CA ALA A 261 -23.99 1.76 22.39
C ALA A 261 -23.91 3.06 21.59
N SER A 262 -23.99 3.00 20.27
CA SER A 262 -23.96 4.16 19.36
C SER A 262 -25.12 5.13 19.62
N GLU A 263 -26.32 4.62 19.92
CA GLU A 263 -27.48 5.44 20.30
C GLU A 263 -27.22 6.27 21.56
N ARG A 264 -26.52 5.70 22.55
CA ARG A 264 -26.16 6.40 23.79
C ARG A 264 -25.11 7.49 23.57
N LEU A 265 -24.32 7.39 22.51
CA LEU A 265 -23.31 8.39 22.14
C LEU A 265 -23.89 9.61 21.44
N ALA A 266 -25.11 9.55 20.90
CA ALA A 266 -25.69 10.67 20.14
C ALA A 266 -25.78 11.98 20.95
N SER A 267 -26.33 11.93 22.16
CA SER A 267 -26.47 13.13 23.01
C SER A 267 -25.11 13.70 23.46
N PRO A 268 -24.15 12.88 23.94
CA PRO A 268 -22.79 13.35 24.20
C PRO A 268 -22.06 13.92 22.96
N LEU A 269 -22.24 13.31 21.77
CA LEU A 269 -21.67 13.82 20.51
C LEU A 269 -22.32 15.16 20.09
N ASP A 270 -23.63 15.33 20.31
CA ASP A 270 -24.32 16.61 20.08
C ASP A 270 -23.75 17.72 20.98
N ALA A 271 -23.27 17.39 22.18
CA ALA A 271 -22.59 18.36 23.04
C ALA A 271 -21.24 18.79 22.42
N LEU A 272 -20.44 17.86 21.89
CA LEU A 272 -19.19 18.18 21.19
C LEU A 272 -19.41 19.05 19.95
N VAL A 273 -20.51 18.85 19.23
CA VAL A 273 -20.91 19.74 18.12
C VAL A 273 -21.22 21.15 18.63
N LYS A 274 -22.00 21.26 19.72
CA LYS A 274 -22.35 22.55 20.32
C LYS A 274 -21.14 23.31 20.87
N ASP A 275 -20.18 22.58 21.44
CA ASP A 275 -18.94 23.12 21.98
C ASP A 275 -17.92 23.47 20.89
N GLY A 276 -18.21 23.14 19.62
CA GLY A 276 -17.35 23.45 18.47
C GLY A 276 -16.12 22.56 18.35
N ALA A 277 -16.07 21.43 19.06
CA ALA A 277 -14.98 20.46 18.92
C ALA A 277 -15.02 19.72 17.57
N ILE A 278 -16.23 19.51 17.04
CA ILE A 278 -16.53 18.92 15.73
C ILE A 278 -17.66 19.67 15.03
N ASP A 279 -17.70 19.71 13.69
CA ASP A 279 -18.80 20.34 12.94
C ASP A 279 -20.03 19.43 12.83
N SER A 280 -19.81 18.13 12.61
CA SER A 280 -20.88 17.12 12.55
C SER A 280 -20.34 15.71 12.74
N TYR A 281 -21.25 14.75 12.94
CA TYR A 281 -20.94 13.33 12.99
C TYR A 281 -22.02 12.51 12.28
N ASP A 282 -21.71 11.26 11.95
CA ASP A 282 -22.66 10.29 11.43
C ASP A 282 -22.42 8.91 12.05
N LEU A 283 -23.51 8.19 12.32
CA LEU A 283 -23.50 6.90 13.01
C LEU A 283 -24.57 5.96 12.44
N ALA A 284 -24.28 4.65 12.44
CA ALA A 284 -25.17 3.64 11.87
C ALA A 284 -26.57 3.65 12.51
N ALA A 285 -26.64 3.86 13.83
CA ALA A 285 -27.88 3.90 14.62
C ALA A 285 -28.88 5.00 14.20
N ARG A 286 -28.45 5.99 13.41
CA ARG A 286 -29.33 7.01 12.82
C ARG A 286 -30.25 6.40 11.76
N TYR A 287 -29.72 5.44 11.00
CA TYR A 287 -30.39 4.78 9.90
C TYR A 287 -31.03 3.46 10.33
N LEU A 288 -30.31 2.69 11.15
CA LEU A 288 -30.75 1.41 11.67
C LEU A 288 -30.65 1.43 13.21
N PRO A 289 -31.72 1.82 13.92
CA PRO A 289 -31.75 1.77 15.38
C PRO A 289 -31.63 0.34 15.90
N SER A 290 -31.19 0.18 17.15
CA SER A 290 -31.15 -1.13 17.82
C SER A 290 -32.54 -1.76 17.88
N THR A 291 -32.61 -3.10 17.92
CA THR A 291 -33.88 -3.83 18.04
C THR A 291 -34.70 -3.35 19.25
N ALA A 292 -34.03 -3.00 20.35
CA ALA A 292 -34.69 -2.44 21.54
C ALA A 292 -35.38 -1.10 21.24
N THR A 293 -34.68 -0.17 20.57
CA THR A 293 -35.22 1.12 20.17
C THR A 293 -36.34 0.99 19.14
N GLN A 294 -36.21 0.06 18.18
CA GLN A 294 -37.27 -0.23 17.21
C GLN A 294 -38.55 -0.72 17.90
N ARG A 295 -38.43 -1.67 18.84
CA ARG A 295 -39.57 -2.18 19.62
C ARG A 295 -40.19 -1.10 20.52
N ALA A 296 -39.37 -0.27 21.16
CA ALA A 296 -39.87 0.84 21.97
C ALA A 296 -40.68 1.84 21.11
N ARG A 297 -40.19 2.16 19.91
CA ARG A 297 -40.92 3.01 18.95
C ARG A 297 -42.23 2.37 18.48
N GLN A 298 -42.24 1.05 18.21
CA GLN A 298 -43.46 0.32 17.85
C GLN A 298 -44.50 0.29 18.97
N GLN A 299 -44.06 0.13 20.23
CA GLN A 299 -44.93 0.13 21.40
C GLN A 299 -45.52 1.52 21.70
N ALA A 300 -44.80 2.59 21.34
CA ALA A 300 -45.28 3.96 21.46
C ALA A 300 -46.34 4.34 20.41
N LEU A 301 -46.54 3.53 19.36
CA LEU A 301 -47.59 3.77 18.37
C LEU A 301 -48.97 3.55 19.01
N PRO A 302 -49.92 4.50 18.84
CA PRO A 302 -51.27 4.37 19.37
C PRO A 302 -51.99 3.18 18.73
N ASP A 303 -52.94 2.59 19.46
CA ASP A 303 -53.84 1.61 18.89
C ASP A 303 -54.81 2.23 17.87
N ALA A 304 -55.41 1.38 17.04
CA ALA A 304 -56.24 1.82 15.92
C ALA A 304 -57.46 2.63 16.36
N GLU A 305 -58.03 2.38 17.54
CA GLU A 305 -59.18 3.13 18.04
C GLU A 305 -58.76 4.52 18.52
N THR A 306 -57.71 4.58 19.34
CA THR A 306 -57.14 5.85 19.82
C THR A 306 -56.66 6.73 18.66
N LEU A 307 -55.99 6.14 17.66
CA LEU A 307 -55.52 6.87 16.49
C LEU A 307 -56.68 7.37 15.62
N ARG A 308 -57.71 6.54 15.41
CA ARG A 308 -58.90 6.93 14.64
C ARG A 308 -59.67 8.06 15.33
N ALA A 309 -59.81 8.01 16.65
CA ALA A 309 -60.44 9.07 17.43
C ALA A 309 -59.64 10.39 17.33
N SER A 310 -58.32 10.31 17.54
CA SER A 310 -57.42 11.47 17.46
C SER A 310 -57.43 12.11 16.05
N LEU A 311 -57.43 11.27 15.01
CA LEU A 311 -57.49 11.73 13.62
C LEU A 311 -58.84 12.35 13.28
N SER A 312 -59.94 11.75 13.74
CA SER A 312 -61.29 12.29 13.54
C SER A 312 -61.43 13.65 14.21
N GLN A 313 -60.90 13.81 15.42
CA GLN A 313 -60.85 15.09 16.12
C GLN A 313 -60.01 16.12 15.34
N ALA A 314 -58.80 15.75 14.91
CA ALA A 314 -57.91 16.63 14.16
C ALA A 314 -58.48 17.04 12.78
N MET A 315 -59.37 16.24 12.20
CA MET A 315 -60.04 16.51 10.93
C MET A 315 -61.28 17.40 11.06
N THR A 316 -61.71 17.74 12.29
CA THR A 316 -62.86 18.64 12.51
C THR A 316 -62.59 19.98 11.83
N ASP A 317 -63.57 20.48 11.07
CA ASP A 317 -63.49 21.73 10.29
C ASP A 317 -62.47 21.76 9.13
N LEU A 318 -61.90 20.61 8.75
CA LEU A 318 -61.03 20.48 7.59
C LEU A 318 -61.77 19.89 6.37
N PRO A 319 -61.44 20.29 5.13
CA PRO A 319 -62.16 19.91 3.91
C PRO A 319 -61.76 18.52 3.38
N PHE A 320 -61.39 17.58 4.25
CA PHE A 320 -60.99 16.23 3.86
C PHE A 320 -62.20 15.31 3.70
N LYS A 321 -62.14 14.39 2.73
CA LYS A 321 -63.17 13.37 2.54
C LYS A 321 -63.16 12.38 3.72
N PRO A 322 -64.32 11.88 4.17
CA PRO A 322 -64.36 10.76 5.11
C PRO A 322 -63.55 9.56 4.58
N GLY A 323 -62.76 8.93 5.45
CA GLY A 323 -61.92 7.78 5.10
C GLY A 323 -60.68 8.08 4.24
N ALA A 324 -60.39 9.36 3.93
CA ALA A 324 -59.21 9.72 3.13
C ALA A 324 -57.87 9.23 3.72
N PHE A 325 -57.83 8.98 5.02
CA PHE A 325 -56.64 8.56 5.77
C PHE A 325 -56.73 7.12 6.29
N ASP A 326 -57.71 6.33 5.85
CA ASP A 326 -57.78 4.90 6.20
C ASP A 326 -56.48 4.15 5.85
N PRO A 327 -55.81 4.40 4.69
CA PRO A 327 -54.51 3.79 4.41
C PRO A 327 -53.41 4.14 5.42
N PHE A 328 -53.47 5.32 6.03
CA PHE A 328 -52.53 5.72 7.09
C PHE A 328 -52.81 4.95 8.39
N LEU A 329 -54.09 4.82 8.79
CA LEU A 329 -54.48 4.01 9.94
C LEU A 329 -54.02 2.55 9.78
N ASP A 330 -54.24 1.97 8.60
CA ASP A 330 -53.81 0.61 8.27
C ASP A 330 -52.28 0.48 8.30
N SER A 331 -51.56 1.50 7.83
CA SER A 331 -50.09 1.50 7.82
C SER A 331 -49.52 1.56 9.24
N VAL A 332 -50.09 2.37 10.14
CA VAL A 332 -49.66 2.42 11.55
C VAL A 332 -49.97 1.10 12.24
N GLN A 333 -51.15 0.53 12.01
CA GLN A 333 -51.50 -0.78 12.59
C GLN A 333 -50.57 -1.89 12.10
N ARG A 334 -50.19 -1.88 10.83
CA ARG A 334 -49.19 -2.81 10.28
C ARG A 334 -47.82 -2.59 10.90
N ALA A 335 -47.38 -1.34 11.07
CA ALA A 335 -46.07 -1.00 11.62
C ALA A 335 -45.86 -1.52 13.05
N ARG A 336 -46.93 -1.66 13.85
CA ARG A 336 -46.89 -2.23 15.20
C ARG A 336 -46.49 -3.70 15.25
N SER A 337 -46.72 -4.45 14.17
CA SER A 337 -46.47 -5.90 14.10
C SER A 337 -45.35 -6.29 13.14
N LEU A 338 -44.68 -5.33 12.52
CA LEU A 338 -43.56 -5.64 11.63
C LEU A 338 -42.37 -6.20 12.44
N PRO A 339 -41.63 -7.18 11.90
CA PRO A 339 -40.37 -7.59 12.50
C PRO A 339 -39.39 -6.41 12.53
N PRO A 340 -38.49 -6.34 13.52
CA PRO A 340 -37.42 -5.35 13.54
C PRO A 340 -36.54 -5.47 12.29
N LEU A 341 -36.18 -4.32 11.73
CA LEU A 341 -35.27 -4.21 10.61
C LEU A 341 -33.89 -4.74 10.99
N GLN A 342 -33.28 -5.47 10.07
CA GLN A 342 -31.91 -5.98 10.11
C GLN A 342 -31.07 -5.32 9.01
N PRO A 343 -29.72 -5.34 9.09
CA PRO A 343 -28.86 -4.79 8.04
C PRO A 343 -29.16 -5.37 6.65
N ALA A 344 -29.47 -6.67 6.58
CA ALA A 344 -29.82 -7.36 5.33
C ALA A 344 -31.07 -6.79 4.64
N ASP A 345 -32.02 -6.23 5.40
CA ASP A 345 -33.24 -5.62 4.85
C ASP A 345 -32.95 -4.31 4.10
N LEU A 346 -31.76 -3.74 4.30
CA LEU A 346 -31.35 -2.46 3.71
C LEU A 346 -30.38 -2.61 2.54
N ALA A 347 -29.92 -3.84 2.24
CA ALA A 347 -28.91 -4.14 1.23
C ALA A 347 -29.25 -3.66 -0.19
N ASP A 348 -30.54 -3.72 -0.57
CA ASP A 348 -31.01 -3.30 -1.90
C ASP A 348 -31.50 -1.84 -1.95
N THR A 349 -31.17 -1.04 -0.92
CA THR A 349 -31.60 0.35 -0.80
C THR A 349 -30.42 1.32 -0.95
N PRO A 350 -30.66 2.60 -1.26
CA PRO A 350 -29.61 3.63 -1.25
C PRO A 350 -28.91 3.79 0.12
N LEU A 351 -29.49 3.26 1.20
CA LEU A 351 -28.91 3.29 2.54
C LEU A 351 -27.84 2.21 2.76
N ALA A 352 -27.80 1.16 1.92
CA ALA A 352 -26.83 0.07 2.03
C ALA A 352 -25.39 0.61 2.14
N LEU A 353 -24.99 1.45 1.17
CA LEU A 353 -23.65 2.05 1.13
C LEU A 353 -23.31 2.86 2.40
N ARG A 354 -24.31 3.47 3.04
CA ARG A 354 -24.10 4.27 4.24
C ARG A 354 -23.95 3.37 5.47
N ILE A 355 -24.75 2.31 5.56
CA ILE A 355 -24.70 1.37 6.68
C ILE A 355 -23.46 0.48 6.58
N ASP A 356 -23.15 -0.06 5.40
CA ASP A 356 -21.95 -0.89 5.18
C ASP A 356 -20.65 -0.13 5.50
N GLY A 357 -20.65 1.20 5.28
CA GLY A 357 -19.54 2.07 5.63
C GLY A 357 -19.45 2.43 7.12
N LEU A 358 -20.52 2.26 7.90
CA LEU A 358 -20.60 2.65 9.32
C LEU A 358 -20.77 1.46 10.26
N LEU A 359 -21.13 0.28 9.76
CA LEU A 359 -21.35 -0.93 10.55
C LEU A 359 -20.62 -2.08 9.86
N HIS A 360 -19.68 -2.70 10.59
CA HIS A 360 -18.88 -3.79 10.08
C HIS A 360 -18.98 -5.00 11.01
N VAL A 361 -19.19 -6.17 10.42
CA VAL A 361 -19.17 -7.46 11.12
C VAL A 361 -18.05 -8.27 10.47
N PRO A 362 -16.98 -8.62 11.20
CA PRO A 362 -15.91 -9.45 10.68
C PRO A 362 -16.44 -10.83 10.24
N ASP A 363 -16.00 -11.32 9.07
CA ASP A 363 -16.38 -12.64 8.53
C ASP A 363 -15.92 -13.83 9.42
N SER A 364 -14.98 -13.60 10.33
CA SER A 364 -14.52 -14.62 11.27
C SER A 364 -15.52 -14.75 12.43
N ALA A 365 -16.34 -15.80 12.38
CA ALA A 365 -17.27 -16.40 13.36
C ALA A 365 -17.10 -16.09 14.88
N GLY A 366 -16.95 -14.82 15.25
CA GLY A 366 -16.73 -14.33 16.60
C GLY A 366 -17.55 -13.08 16.82
N ASP A 367 -18.15 -13.04 18.01
CA ASP A 367 -19.03 -12.01 18.57
C ASP A 367 -18.32 -10.65 18.71
N ASP A 368 -17.89 -10.01 17.62
CA ASP A 368 -17.26 -8.68 17.63
C ASP A 368 -17.76 -7.83 16.47
N ALA A 369 -18.86 -7.11 16.67
CA ALA A 369 -19.34 -6.09 15.75
C ALA A 369 -18.62 -4.74 15.99
N LEU A 370 -18.46 -3.97 14.92
CA LEU A 370 -17.86 -2.64 14.93
C LEU A 370 -18.84 -1.62 14.35
N ALA A 371 -19.06 -0.51 15.05
CA ALA A 371 -19.64 0.68 14.44
C ALA A 371 -18.59 1.78 14.31
N LEU A 372 -18.46 2.28 13.10
CA LEU A 372 -17.68 3.46 12.79
C LEU A 372 -18.57 4.68 12.90
N ILE A 373 -18.09 5.67 13.64
CA ILE A 373 -18.69 6.98 13.75
C ILE A 373 -17.79 7.93 12.99
N SER A 374 -18.29 8.40 11.84
CA SER A 374 -17.55 9.36 11.00
C SER A 374 -17.72 10.76 11.56
N LEU A 375 -16.63 11.53 11.59
CA LEU A 375 -16.58 12.89 12.12
C LEU A 375 -16.27 13.87 10.99
N SER A 376 -16.88 15.04 11.01
CA SER A 376 -16.60 16.13 10.06
C SER A 376 -16.09 17.36 10.83
N GLY A 377 -15.10 18.04 10.27
CA GLY A 377 -14.60 19.30 10.83
C GLY A 377 -14.07 19.17 12.25
N VAL A 378 -13.09 18.28 12.47
CA VAL A 378 -12.49 18.09 13.79
C VAL A 378 -11.56 19.26 14.12
N HIS A 379 -11.93 20.07 15.10
CA HIS A 379 -11.16 21.24 15.55
C HIS A 379 -10.39 20.99 16.86
N ASP A 380 -10.90 20.12 17.73
CA ASP A 380 -10.25 19.73 18.99
C ASP A 380 -10.07 18.21 19.12
N PRO A 381 -8.94 17.66 18.62
CA PRO A 381 -8.62 16.25 18.75
C PRO A 381 -8.38 15.78 20.19
N GLN A 382 -7.99 16.66 21.11
CA GLN A 382 -7.74 16.28 22.49
C GLN A 382 -9.05 16.05 23.24
N ALA A 383 -10.06 16.89 22.99
CA ALA A 383 -11.41 16.68 23.49
C ALA A 383 -11.99 15.34 23.01
N LEU A 384 -11.77 14.98 21.74
CA LEU A 384 -12.18 13.67 21.20
C LEU A 384 -11.48 12.49 21.88
N ALA A 385 -10.18 12.61 22.16
CA ALA A 385 -9.44 11.56 22.85
C ALA A 385 -9.97 11.35 24.28
N ALA A 386 -10.18 12.45 25.02
CA ALA A 386 -10.78 12.41 26.35
C ALA A 386 -12.22 11.87 26.32
N PHE A 387 -12.99 12.21 25.29
CA PHE A 387 -14.34 11.68 25.08
C PHE A 387 -14.34 10.16 24.88
N ALA A 388 -13.42 9.63 24.04
CA ALA A 388 -13.30 8.20 23.81
C ALA A 388 -12.92 7.45 25.09
N GLU A 389 -11.98 7.96 25.88
CA GLU A 389 -11.57 7.36 27.16
C GLU A 389 -12.70 7.28 28.20
N GLN A 390 -13.70 8.17 28.12
CA GLN A 390 -14.85 8.19 29.02
C GLN A 390 -15.94 7.18 28.66
N HIS A 391 -15.91 6.60 27.46
CA HIS A 391 -16.95 5.71 26.96
C HIS A 391 -16.39 4.30 26.73
N GLU A 392 -16.95 3.32 27.43
CA GLU A 392 -16.50 1.93 27.35
C GLU A 392 -16.70 1.36 25.93
N GLY A 393 -15.65 0.73 25.40
CA GLY A 393 -15.65 0.14 24.06
C GLY A 393 -15.50 1.15 22.91
N LEU A 394 -15.32 2.44 23.20
CA LEU A 394 -15.10 3.49 22.20
C LEU A 394 -13.61 3.78 22.04
N MET A 395 -13.12 3.76 20.80
CA MET A 395 -11.73 4.07 20.47
C MET A 395 -11.66 5.22 19.46
N LEU A 396 -10.84 6.23 19.74
CA LEU A 396 -10.48 7.24 18.74
C LEU A 396 -9.35 6.72 17.86
N LEU A 397 -9.59 6.67 16.55
CA LEU A 397 -8.62 6.29 15.55
C LEU A 397 -8.18 7.52 14.74
N ASP A 398 -6.90 7.88 14.87
CA ASP A 398 -6.22 8.77 13.92
C ASP A 398 -5.58 7.90 12.83
N LEU A 399 -6.24 7.79 11.68
CA LEU A 399 -5.76 6.98 10.57
C LEU A 399 -4.36 7.41 10.10
N LYS A 400 -4.05 8.72 10.16
CA LYS A 400 -2.74 9.23 9.77
C LYS A 400 -1.67 8.78 10.78
N ALA A 401 -1.86 9.10 12.06
CA ALA A 401 -0.87 8.75 13.09
C ALA A 401 -0.67 7.23 13.19
N THR A 402 -1.74 6.45 13.03
CA THR A 402 -1.68 4.98 13.04
C THR A 402 -0.81 4.47 11.88
N ALA A 403 -1.03 4.95 10.66
CA ALA A 403 -0.23 4.57 9.49
C ALA A 403 1.25 4.98 9.63
N GLU A 404 1.52 6.19 10.13
CA GLU A 404 2.89 6.68 10.37
C GLU A 404 3.60 5.88 11.48
N SER A 405 2.88 5.45 12.52
CA SER A 405 3.44 4.60 13.58
C SER A 405 3.86 3.22 13.05
N LEU A 406 3.06 2.64 12.14
CA LEU A 406 3.40 1.38 11.46
C LEU A 406 4.64 1.56 10.57
N ALA A 407 4.70 2.66 9.81
CA ALA A 407 5.86 2.99 8.97
C ALA A 407 7.14 3.13 9.81
N SER A 408 7.07 3.82 10.95
CA SER A 408 8.17 3.95 11.91
C SER A 408 8.62 2.58 12.46
N ALA A 409 7.67 1.71 12.80
CA ALA A 409 7.97 0.35 13.28
C ALA A 409 8.61 -0.54 12.20
N TRP A 410 8.18 -0.42 10.94
CA TRP A 410 8.81 -1.11 9.80
C TRP A 410 10.22 -0.60 9.53
N ARG A 411 10.42 0.72 9.60
CA ARG A 411 11.74 1.35 9.41
C ARG A 411 12.79 0.78 10.36
N GLY A 412 12.46 0.65 11.65
CA GLY A 412 13.37 0.05 12.63
C GLY A 412 13.82 -1.36 12.22
N ARG A 413 12.89 -2.20 11.79
CA ARG A 413 13.19 -3.56 11.28
C ARG A 413 14.08 -3.51 10.04
N VAL A 414 13.74 -2.69 9.05
CA VAL A 414 14.54 -2.55 7.82
C VAL A 414 15.98 -2.11 8.13
N LEU A 415 16.17 -1.12 9.00
CA LEU A 415 17.51 -0.64 9.37
C LEU A 415 18.35 -1.72 10.05
N THR A 416 17.76 -2.49 10.97
CA THR A 416 18.48 -3.59 11.63
C THR A 416 18.91 -4.67 10.63
N MET A 417 18.03 -5.04 9.70
CA MET A 417 18.31 -6.05 8.68
C MET A 417 19.34 -5.55 7.65
N MET A 418 19.27 -4.28 7.23
CA MET A 418 20.27 -3.67 6.35
C MET A 418 21.65 -3.66 7.01
N ALA A 419 21.73 -3.34 8.31
CA ALA A 419 23.00 -3.34 9.02
C ALA A 419 23.57 -4.76 9.17
N LEU A 420 22.72 -5.76 9.45
CA LEU A 420 23.14 -7.17 9.49
C LEU A 420 23.68 -7.64 8.13
N ALA A 421 22.96 -7.35 7.04
CA ALA A 421 23.41 -7.67 5.69
C ALA A 421 24.73 -6.96 5.34
N GLY A 422 24.86 -5.67 5.70
CA GLY A 422 26.09 -4.92 5.52
C GLY A 422 27.29 -5.52 6.29
N LEU A 423 27.07 -5.99 7.53
CA LEU A 423 28.09 -6.69 8.31
C LEU A 423 28.48 -8.04 7.68
N LEU A 424 27.51 -8.81 7.19
CA LEU A 424 27.77 -10.07 6.49
C LEU A 424 28.55 -9.85 5.19
N LEU A 425 28.20 -8.82 4.41
CA LEU A 425 28.95 -8.42 3.21
C LEU A 425 30.37 -7.98 3.55
N ALA A 426 30.55 -7.15 4.59
CA ALA A 426 31.86 -6.74 5.06
C ALA A 426 32.72 -7.94 5.48
N ALA A 427 32.14 -8.89 6.22
CA ALA A 427 32.80 -10.13 6.61
C ALA A 427 33.21 -10.95 5.37
N GLY A 428 32.30 -11.13 4.41
CA GLY A 428 32.58 -11.83 3.16
C GLY A 428 33.73 -11.22 2.36
N VAL A 429 33.73 -9.89 2.20
CA VAL A 429 34.82 -9.16 1.52
C VAL A 429 36.14 -9.33 2.27
N THR A 430 36.14 -9.23 3.61
CA THR A 430 37.38 -9.43 4.39
C THR A 430 37.93 -10.84 4.31
N LEU A 431 37.08 -11.85 4.18
CA LEU A 431 37.50 -13.24 4.01
C LEU A 431 38.09 -13.45 2.60
N ALA A 432 37.43 -12.91 1.57
CA ALA A 432 37.88 -13.00 0.18
C ALA A 432 39.18 -12.22 -0.10
N LEU A 433 39.47 -11.15 0.65
CA LEU A 433 40.73 -10.41 0.55
C LEU A 433 41.87 -11.03 1.39
N ARG A 434 41.59 -12.04 2.22
CA ARG A 434 42.59 -12.77 3.01
C ARG A 434 43.14 -14.01 2.28
N SER A 435 42.34 -14.61 1.40
CA SER A 435 42.77 -15.64 0.43
C SER A 435 43.46 -15.01 -0.76
#